data_AF-A0ABD1KAE4-F1
#
_entry.id   AF-A0ABD1KAE4-F1
#
_cell.length_a   1.000
_cell.length_b   1.000
_cell.length_c   1.000
_cell.angle_alpha   90.00
_cell.angle_beta   90.00
_cell.angle_gamma   90.00
#
_symmetry.space_group_name_H-M   'P 1'
#
loop_
_entity.id
_entity.type
_entity.pdbx_description
1 polymer ?
#
loop_
_entity_poly.entity_id
_entity_poly.type
_entity_poly.pdbx_seq_one_letter_code
_entity_poly.pdbx_strand_id
1 'polypeptide(L)'
;MCCLGRFTEADTLVMGDVTYGACCVDDYTARALGADFMVHYGHSCLIPIDSTAGIKMLYVFVDIQMDTSHFLETLRFNFPSGSSLALVSTIQFVAALQAASAALRPDYEVLVPQCRPLSPGEILGCTSPRLDRSVNAIVYLGDGRFHLESIMIANPDIPAYRYDPYSKVFSREYYDHQAMKAARLQAIDQARTAQRWGLILGTLGRQGSPKILEHLEAKLEAQGKSFTRVLLSEIFPSKLELMADVDATEAESRFPAAIETGITSPRRIRGKRN
;
A
#
# COMPACT_ATOMS: atom_id res chain seq x y z
N MET A 1 -1.00 -2.14 32.20
CA MET A 1 -2.04 -3.18 32.12
C MET A 1 -3.00 -2.78 31.02
N CYS A 2 -3.30 -3.67 30.07
CA CYS A 2 -4.26 -3.40 28.98
C CYS A 2 -5.64 -3.08 29.58
N CYS A 3 -6.32 -2.01 29.11
CA CYS A 3 -7.63 -1.63 29.63
C CYS A 3 -8.66 -2.77 29.50
N LEU A 4 -8.53 -3.62 28.48
CA LEU A 4 -9.41 -4.76 28.28
C LEU A 4 -9.40 -5.69 29.50
N GLY A 5 -8.24 -6.18 29.95
CA GLY A 5 -8.17 -7.04 31.14
C GLY A 5 -8.55 -6.35 32.47
N ARG A 6 -8.71 -5.02 32.48
CA ARG A 6 -9.25 -4.29 33.65
C ARG A 6 -10.77 -4.23 33.64
N PHE A 7 -11.39 -4.11 32.47
CA PHE A 7 -12.83 -3.93 32.31
C PHE A 7 -13.55 -5.20 31.84
N THR A 8 -12.80 -6.27 31.56
CA THR A 8 -13.29 -7.59 31.17
C THR A 8 -12.54 -8.68 31.93
N GLU A 9 -13.07 -9.90 31.90
CA GLU A 9 -12.40 -11.11 32.39
C GLU A 9 -11.52 -11.77 31.31
N ALA A 10 -11.20 -11.05 30.22
CA ALA A 10 -10.46 -11.61 29.10
C ALA A 10 -8.95 -11.57 29.36
N ASP A 11 -8.27 -12.67 29.03
CA ASP A 11 -6.82 -12.70 28.87
C ASP A 11 -6.42 -11.98 27.59
N THR A 12 -5.44 -11.07 27.68
CA THR A 12 -5.04 -10.21 26.56
C THR A 12 -3.65 -10.52 26.08
N LEU A 13 -3.49 -10.76 24.78
CA LEU A 13 -2.21 -10.90 24.09
C LEU A 13 -2.02 -9.71 23.15
N VAL A 14 -0.82 -9.13 23.15
CA VAL A 14 -0.43 -8.08 22.20
C VAL A 14 0.49 -8.72 21.17
N MET A 15 0.06 -8.73 19.91
CA MET A 15 0.89 -9.21 18.80
C MET A 15 1.99 -8.18 18.53
N GLY A 16 3.25 -8.61 18.69
CA GLY A 16 4.43 -7.74 18.56
C GLY A 16 4.98 -7.64 17.14
N ASP A 17 4.44 -8.41 16.20
CA ASP A 17 4.85 -8.40 14.80
C ASP A 17 4.35 -7.14 14.07
N VAL A 18 5.04 -6.80 12.98
CA VAL A 18 4.77 -5.59 12.21
C VAL A 18 3.42 -5.70 11.48
N THR A 19 2.61 -4.66 11.58
CA THR A 19 1.35 -4.53 10.85
C THR A 19 1.37 -3.29 9.97
N TYR A 20 1.61 -3.46 8.67
CA TYR A 20 1.67 -2.35 7.71
C TYR A 20 0.30 -1.86 7.22
N GLY A 21 -0.74 -2.68 7.38
CA GLY A 21 -2.03 -2.42 6.75
C GLY A 21 -3.09 -3.45 7.08
N ALA A 22 -4.30 -3.23 6.57
CA ALA A 22 -5.42 -4.17 6.67
C ALA A 22 -5.15 -5.54 5.99
N CYS A 23 -4.16 -5.62 5.09
CA CYS A 23 -3.74 -6.89 4.51
C CYS A 23 -2.85 -7.73 5.43
N CYS A 24 -2.34 -7.16 6.52
CA CYS A 24 -1.42 -7.82 7.48
C CYS A 24 -2.15 -8.36 8.71
N VAL A 25 -3.46 -8.56 8.61
CA VAL A 25 -4.29 -9.14 9.65
C VAL A 25 -3.73 -10.52 10.01
N ASP A 26 -3.36 -10.71 11.28
CA ASP A 26 -2.68 -11.93 11.74
C ASP A 26 -3.65 -12.91 12.40
N ASP A 27 -4.68 -13.29 11.64
CA ASP A 27 -5.70 -14.24 12.08
C ASP A 27 -5.15 -15.66 12.25
N TYR A 28 -4.06 -16.00 11.54
CA TYR A 28 -3.41 -17.29 11.66
C TYR A 28 -2.71 -17.47 13.02
N THR A 29 -1.89 -16.50 13.44
CA THR A 29 -1.21 -16.56 14.74
C THR A 29 -2.21 -16.48 15.89
N ALA A 30 -3.19 -15.58 15.79
CA ALA A 30 -4.22 -15.44 16.82
C ALA A 30 -4.96 -16.77 17.07
N ARG A 31 -5.32 -17.50 16.00
CA ARG A 31 -5.91 -18.84 16.12
C ARG A 31 -4.92 -19.87 16.69
N ALA A 32 -3.67 -19.85 16.26
CA ALA A 32 -2.64 -20.78 16.77
C ALA A 32 -2.38 -20.60 18.27
N LEU A 33 -2.55 -19.39 18.79
CA LEU A 33 -2.47 -19.06 20.21
C LEU A 33 -3.76 -19.37 20.98
N GLY A 34 -4.81 -19.85 20.31
CA GLY A 34 -6.09 -20.17 20.93
C GLY A 34 -6.94 -18.95 21.27
N ALA A 35 -6.71 -17.80 20.62
CA ALA A 35 -7.52 -16.60 20.85
C ALA A 35 -8.93 -16.76 20.27
N ASP A 36 -9.95 -16.39 21.04
CA ASP A 36 -11.35 -16.40 20.59
C ASP A 36 -11.71 -15.17 19.73
N PHE A 37 -10.93 -14.09 19.89
CA PHE A 37 -11.25 -12.78 19.34
C PHE A 37 -9.99 -11.96 19.06
N MET A 38 -10.02 -11.16 17.99
CA MET A 38 -8.93 -10.26 17.61
C MET A 38 -9.43 -8.84 17.39
N VAL A 39 -8.62 -7.86 17.81
CA VAL A 39 -8.87 -6.43 17.57
C VAL A 39 -7.79 -5.88 16.66
N HIS A 40 -8.18 -5.36 15.49
CA HIS A 40 -7.27 -4.77 14.50
C HIS A 40 -7.47 -3.25 14.45
N TYR A 41 -6.44 -2.50 14.83
CA TYR A 41 -6.52 -1.04 14.89
C TYR A 41 -6.04 -0.35 13.61
N GLY A 42 -6.61 0.82 13.33
CA GLY A 42 -6.05 1.83 12.44
C GLY A 42 -6.26 1.64 10.94
N HIS A 43 -6.84 0.51 10.50
CA HIS A 43 -6.98 0.20 9.08
C HIS A 43 -8.40 -0.21 8.69
N SER A 44 -8.75 0.03 7.42
CA SER A 44 -10.02 -0.39 6.79
C SER A 44 -10.27 -1.89 6.89
N CYS A 45 -11.54 -2.32 6.92
CA CYS A 45 -11.92 -3.73 6.88
C CYS A 45 -11.69 -4.36 5.49
N LEU A 46 -10.45 -4.48 5.06
CA LEU A 46 -10.14 -4.99 3.72
C LEU A 46 -10.38 -6.50 3.61
N ILE A 47 -10.12 -7.25 4.69
CA ILE A 47 -10.32 -8.69 4.74
C ILE A 47 -11.72 -8.95 5.28
N PRO A 48 -12.60 -9.64 4.52
CA PRO A 48 -13.92 -9.99 5.03
C PRO A 48 -13.79 -10.85 6.28
N ILE A 49 -14.58 -10.55 7.32
CA ILE A 49 -14.57 -11.28 8.60
C ILE A 49 -14.91 -12.76 8.38
N ASP A 50 -15.74 -13.09 7.39
CA ASP A 50 -16.06 -14.48 7.06
C ASP A 50 -14.86 -15.26 6.50
N SER A 51 -13.80 -14.57 6.09
CA SER A 51 -12.56 -15.19 5.59
C SER A 51 -11.57 -15.55 6.71
N THR A 52 -11.81 -15.15 7.96
CA THR A 52 -10.88 -15.35 9.09
C THR A 52 -11.15 -16.64 9.86
N ALA A 53 -11.51 -17.71 9.14
CA ALA A 53 -11.52 -19.12 9.53
C ALA A 53 -11.55 -19.43 11.05
N GLY A 54 -12.62 -18.99 11.72
CA GLY A 54 -12.92 -19.33 13.11
C GLY A 54 -12.58 -18.26 14.15
N ILE A 55 -11.84 -17.20 13.82
CA ILE A 55 -11.58 -16.09 14.74
C ILE A 55 -12.48 -14.89 14.42
N LYS A 56 -13.18 -14.40 15.44
CA LYS A 56 -13.99 -13.18 15.36
C LYS A 56 -13.07 -11.96 15.40
N MET A 57 -13.39 -10.94 14.61
CA MET A 57 -12.53 -9.77 14.47
C MET A 57 -13.31 -8.46 14.60
N LEU A 58 -12.74 -7.53 15.35
CA LEU A 58 -13.18 -6.14 15.41
C LEU A 58 -12.13 -5.23 14.82
N TYR A 59 -12.50 -4.53 13.76
CA TYR A 59 -11.72 -3.42 13.25
C TYR A 59 -12.07 -2.16 14.03
N VAL A 60 -11.04 -1.51 14.58
CA VAL A 60 -11.18 -0.22 15.24
C VAL A 60 -10.55 0.83 14.35
N PHE A 61 -11.41 1.57 13.63
CA PHE A 61 -10.97 2.69 12.81
C PHE A 61 -10.50 3.84 13.68
N VAL A 62 -9.47 4.53 13.21
CA VAL A 62 -8.97 5.75 13.82
C VAL A 62 -9.35 6.89 12.89
N ASP A 63 -10.23 7.78 13.37
CA ASP A 63 -10.59 9.01 12.66
C ASP A 63 -9.81 10.18 13.25
N ILE A 64 -8.89 10.74 12.46
CA ILE A 64 -8.01 11.81 12.90
C ILE A 64 -8.65 13.15 12.56
N GLN A 65 -8.90 13.93 13.61
CA GLN A 65 -9.43 15.27 13.46
C GLN A 65 -8.37 16.21 12.88
N MET A 66 -8.80 17.10 11.98
CA MET A 66 -7.94 18.09 11.36
C MET A 66 -8.65 19.45 11.22
N ASP A 67 -7.87 20.49 10.99
CA ASP A 67 -8.39 21.82 10.67
C ASP A 67 -8.95 21.87 9.24
N THR A 68 -10.24 21.54 9.11
CA THR A 68 -10.93 21.55 7.81
C THR A 68 -11.03 22.95 7.22
N SER A 69 -11.14 24.01 8.04
CA SER A 69 -11.23 25.39 7.52
C SER A 69 -9.96 25.76 6.77
N HIS A 70 -8.81 25.49 7.39
CA HIS A 70 -7.52 25.75 6.76
C HIS A 70 -7.35 24.97 5.45
N PHE A 71 -7.77 23.69 5.41
CA PHE A 71 -7.73 22.91 4.17
C PHE A 71 -8.59 23.53 3.06
N LEU A 72 -9.83 23.92 3.37
CA LEU A 72 -10.75 24.56 2.41
C LEU A 72 -10.20 25.89 1.89
N GLU A 73 -9.72 26.75 2.78
CA GLU A 73 -9.12 28.05 2.44
C GLU A 73 -7.86 27.87 1.59
N THR A 74 -7.05 26.87 1.89
CA THR A 74 -5.85 26.51 1.11
C THR A 74 -6.23 26.16 -0.33
N LEU A 75 -7.27 25.33 -0.54
CA LEU A 75 -7.71 24.98 -1.89
C LEU A 75 -8.31 26.20 -2.62
N ARG A 76 -9.10 27.02 -1.92
CA ARG A 76 -9.64 28.30 -2.43
C ARG A 76 -8.59 29.29 -2.86
N PHE A 77 -7.48 29.34 -2.14
CA PHE A 77 -6.36 30.20 -2.47
C PHE A 77 -5.58 29.71 -3.70
N ASN A 78 -5.39 28.40 -3.83
CA ASN A 78 -4.49 27.84 -4.84
C ASN A 78 -5.16 27.46 -6.17
N PHE A 79 -6.47 27.22 -6.18
CA PHE A 79 -7.21 26.81 -7.38
C PHE A 79 -8.32 27.81 -7.73
N PRO A 80 -8.42 28.25 -8.99
CA PRO A 80 -9.51 29.11 -9.43
C PRO A 80 -10.86 28.38 -9.29
N SER A 81 -11.91 29.13 -8.96
CA SER A 81 -13.27 28.58 -8.90
C SER A 81 -13.66 27.95 -10.25
N GLY A 82 -14.40 26.84 -10.19
CA GLY A 82 -14.76 26.00 -11.34
C GLY A 82 -13.71 24.95 -11.70
N SER A 83 -12.55 24.92 -11.03
CA SER A 83 -11.56 23.85 -11.24
C SER A 83 -12.14 22.47 -10.89
N SER A 84 -11.75 21.46 -11.65
CA SER A 84 -12.07 20.05 -11.39
C SER A 84 -10.99 19.40 -10.52
N LEU A 85 -11.37 18.93 -9.32
CA LEU A 85 -10.43 18.42 -8.31
C LEU A 85 -10.80 16.99 -7.93
N ALA A 86 -9.85 16.06 -8.05
CA ALA A 86 -9.96 14.71 -7.49
C ALA A 86 -9.42 14.70 -6.05
N LEU A 87 -10.28 14.46 -5.07
CA LEU A 87 -9.92 14.42 -3.66
C LEU A 87 -9.73 12.97 -3.20
N VAL A 88 -8.54 12.68 -2.66
CA VAL A 88 -8.17 11.36 -2.14
C VAL A 88 -7.44 11.45 -0.80
N SER A 89 -7.42 10.36 -0.04
CA SER A 89 -6.83 10.29 1.29
C SER A 89 -6.59 8.85 1.75
N THR A 90 -6.02 8.66 2.94
CA THR A 90 -6.01 7.38 3.65
C THR A 90 -7.21 7.27 4.58
N ILE A 91 -7.50 6.06 5.06
CA ILE A 91 -8.68 5.79 5.91
C ILE A 91 -8.81 6.74 7.11
N GLN A 92 -7.68 7.17 7.69
CA GLN A 92 -7.66 8.00 8.89
C GLN A 92 -8.28 9.38 8.72
N PHE A 93 -8.40 9.87 7.48
CA PHE A 93 -8.94 11.21 7.19
C PHE A 93 -10.14 11.18 6.23
N VAL A 94 -10.69 10.00 5.90
CA VAL A 94 -11.79 9.88 4.92
C VAL A 94 -13.02 10.67 5.39
N ALA A 95 -13.36 10.66 6.68
CA ALA A 95 -14.50 11.42 7.19
C ALA A 95 -14.34 12.92 6.93
N ALA A 96 -13.16 13.47 7.24
CA ALA A 96 -12.84 14.86 7.00
C ALA A 96 -12.74 15.20 5.49
N LEU A 97 -12.27 14.26 4.66
CA LEU A 97 -12.29 14.37 3.19
C LEU A 97 -13.71 14.49 2.64
N GLN A 98 -14.66 13.69 3.16
CA GLN A 98 -16.07 13.76 2.74
C GLN A 98 -16.71 15.09 3.12
N ALA A 99 -16.45 15.57 4.34
CA ALA A 99 -16.92 16.88 4.78
C ALA A 99 -16.36 18.02 3.91
N ALA A 100 -15.05 17.99 3.63
CA ALA A 100 -14.41 18.96 2.76
C ALA A 100 -14.96 18.89 1.32
N SER A 101 -15.15 17.68 0.77
CA SER A 101 -15.75 17.49 -0.56
C SER A 101 -17.12 18.16 -0.66
N ALA A 102 -17.99 17.96 0.33
CA ALA A 102 -19.32 18.57 0.36
C ALA A 102 -19.24 20.11 0.38
N ALA A 103 -18.32 20.67 1.17
CA ALA A 103 -18.13 22.12 1.29
C ALA A 103 -17.50 22.78 0.05
N LEU A 104 -16.74 22.03 -0.75
CA LEU A 104 -16.06 22.52 -1.96
C LEU A 104 -16.93 22.45 -3.23
N ARG A 105 -17.96 21.61 -3.26
CA ARG A 105 -18.85 21.44 -4.43
C ARG A 105 -19.48 22.73 -4.97
N PRO A 106 -19.82 23.76 -4.16
CA PRO A 106 -20.29 25.04 -4.70
C PRO A 106 -19.23 25.80 -5.51
N ASP A 107 -17.95 25.61 -5.17
CA ASP A 107 -16.84 26.38 -5.74
C ASP A 107 -16.09 25.61 -6.84
N TYR A 108 -16.21 24.26 -6.87
CA TYR A 108 -15.39 23.33 -7.67
C TYR A 108 -16.18 22.13 -8.21
N GLU A 109 -15.71 21.57 -9.32
CA GLU A 109 -16.14 20.24 -9.75
C GLU A 109 -15.37 19.16 -8.98
N VAL A 110 -15.96 18.67 -7.89
CA VAL A 110 -15.28 17.72 -6.99
C VAL A 110 -15.55 16.25 -7.38
N LEU A 111 -14.47 15.52 -7.68
CA LEU A 111 -14.47 14.06 -7.85
C LEU A 111 -13.90 13.38 -6.61
N VAL A 112 -14.62 12.39 -6.08
CA VAL A 112 -14.13 11.52 -5.00
C VAL A 112 -14.15 10.08 -5.51
N PRO A 113 -13.03 9.59 -6.08
CA PRO A 113 -13.00 8.29 -6.75
C PRO A 113 -13.03 7.13 -5.74
N GLN A 114 -13.44 5.94 -6.17
CA GLN A 114 -13.52 4.77 -5.28
C GLN A 114 -13.02 3.50 -5.98
N CYS A 115 -12.06 2.82 -5.36
CA CYS A 115 -11.69 1.45 -5.69
C CYS A 115 -12.31 0.50 -4.67
N ARG A 116 -13.42 -0.16 -5.03
CA ARG A 116 -14.07 -1.11 -4.10
C ARG A 116 -13.10 -2.24 -3.72
N PRO A 117 -13.07 -2.67 -2.45
CA PRO A 117 -14.03 -2.34 -1.37
C PRO A 117 -13.69 -1.09 -0.53
N LEU A 118 -12.68 -0.30 -0.91
CA LEU A 118 -12.28 0.88 -0.14
C LEU A 118 -13.38 1.94 -0.10
N SER A 119 -13.31 2.81 0.91
CA SER A 119 -14.23 3.94 1.05
C SER A 119 -14.04 4.95 -0.09
N PRO A 120 -15.07 5.73 -0.47
CA PRO A 120 -14.88 6.81 -1.44
C PRO A 120 -13.77 7.77 -1.01
N GLY A 121 -12.83 8.04 -1.93
CA GLY A 121 -11.65 8.87 -1.72
C GLY A 121 -10.50 8.15 -1.02
N GLU A 122 -10.70 6.94 -0.52
CA GLU A 122 -9.63 6.17 0.12
C GLU A 122 -8.71 5.52 -0.93
N ILE A 123 -7.40 5.70 -0.75
CA ILE A 123 -6.36 5.05 -1.55
C ILE A 123 -5.35 4.32 -0.66
N LEU A 124 -4.77 3.24 -1.21
CA LEU A 124 -3.70 2.45 -0.60
C LEU A 124 -2.48 2.48 -1.52
N GLY A 125 -1.26 2.26 -0.99
CA GLY A 125 -0.07 2.19 -1.84
C GLY A 125 -0.13 1.09 -2.89
N CYS A 126 -0.93 0.04 -2.64
CA CYS A 126 -1.18 -1.06 -3.56
C CYS A 126 -2.43 -0.91 -4.41
N THR A 127 -3.27 0.11 -4.17
CA THR A 127 -4.60 0.21 -4.78
C THR A 127 -5.01 1.67 -4.89
N SER A 128 -4.94 2.18 -6.12
CA SER A 128 -5.35 3.55 -6.47
C SER A 128 -6.14 3.55 -7.78
N PRO A 129 -7.11 4.47 -7.92
CA PRO A 129 -7.95 4.55 -9.11
C PRO A 129 -7.18 5.11 -10.31
N ARG A 130 -7.50 4.63 -11.51
CA ARG A 130 -7.30 5.40 -12.74
C ARG A 130 -8.51 6.31 -12.91
N LEU A 131 -8.26 7.59 -13.15
CA LEU A 131 -9.31 8.59 -13.30
C LEU A 131 -9.76 8.61 -14.76
N ASP A 132 -10.98 8.15 -15.02
CA ASP A 132 -11.56 8.11 -16.38
C ASP A 132 -11.93 9.49 -16.93
N ARG A 133 -11.90 10.52 -16.07
CA ARG A 133 -12.21 11.91 -16.41
C ARG A 133 -10.97 12.76 -16.21
N SER A 134 -10.75 13.69 -17.14
CA SER A 134 -9.72 14.71 -16.99
C SER A 134 -10.10 15.64 -15.84
N VAL A 135 -9.28 15.68 -14.80
CA VAL A 135 -9.38 16.64 -13.69
C VAL A 135 -8.18 17.59 -13.74
N ASN A 136 -8.33 18.80 -13.21
CA ASN A 136 -7.23 19.77 -13.18
C ASN A 136 -6.14 19.39 -12.17
N ALA A 137 -6.53 18.75 -11.06
CA ALA A 137 -5.58 18.30 -10.06
C ALA A 137 -6.09 17.11 -9.23
N ILE A 138 -5.14 16.29 -8.77
CA ILE A 138 -5.32 15.36 -7.65
C ILE A 138 -4.87 16.08 -6.38
N VAL A 139 -5.72 16.10 -5.36
CA VAL A 139 -5.41 16.62 -4.03
C VAL A 139 -5.48 15.46 -3.05
N TYR A 140 -4.32 15.08 -2.53
CA TYR A 140 -4.20 14.10 -1.47
C TYR A 140 -4.16 14.80 -0.11
N LEU A 141 -5.10 14.41 0.74
CA LEU A 141 -5.14 14.78 2.14
C LEU A 141 -4.44 13.70 2.96
N GLY A 142 -3.34 14.03 3.61
CA GLY A 142 -2.62 13.11 4.46
C GLY A 142 -1.13 13.40 4.51
N ASP A 143 -0.45 12.75 5.44
CA ASP A 143 1.00 12.78 5.54
C ASP A 143 1.64 11.71 4.64
N GLY A 144 2.97 11.80 4.54
CA GLY A 144 3.77 10.92 3.69
C GLY A 144 3.50 11.09 2.19
N ARG A 145 4.29 10.36 1.38
CA ARG A 145 4.16 10.38 -0.09
C ARG A 145 3.74 9.03 -0.67
N PHE A 146 3.96 7.93 0.04
CA PHE A 146 3.74 6.57 -0.45
C PHE A 146 2.34 6.34 -1.07
N HIS A 147 1.28 6.73 -0.36
CA HIS A 147 -0.09 6.60 -0.86
C HIS A 147 -0.35 7.50 -2.08
N LEU A 148 0.11 8.75 -2.02
CA LEU A 148 0.00 9.70 -3.13
C LEU A 148 0.75 9.21 -4.38
N GLU A 149 1.96 8.67 -4.23
CA GLU A 149 2.74 8.13 -5.35
C GLU A 149 1.98 7.03 -6.08
N SER A 150 1.20 6.20 -5.38
CA SER A 150 0.40 5.15 -6.03
C SER A 150 -0.65 5.70 -7.02
N ILE A 151 -1.33 6.82 -6.68
CA ILE A 151 -2.28 7.45 -7.60
C ILE A 151 -1.57 8.27 -8.69
N MET A 152 -0.40 8.84 -8.39
CA MET A 152 0.44 9.50 -9.40
C MET A 152 0.91 8.51 -10.45
N ILE A 153 1.39 7.32 -10.05
CA ILE A 153 1.76 6.22 -10.95
C ILE A 153 0.58 5.82 -11.85
N ALA A 154 -0.63 5.76 -11.31
CA ALA A 154 -1.83 5.42 -12.06
C ALA A 154 -2.27 6.53 -13.04
N ASN A 155 -1.95 7.80 -12.75
CA ASN A 155 -2.41 8.99 -13.47
C ASN A 155 -1.25 9.98 -13.71
N PRO A 156 -0.26 9.63 -14.56
CA PRO A 156 1.01 10.35 -14.67
C PRO A 156 0.90 11.79 -15.18
N ASP A 157 -0.16 12.09 -15.93
CA ASP A 157 -0.32 13.38 -16.62
C ASP A 157 -1.12 14.41 -15.80
N ILE A 158 -1.61 14.02 -14.62
CA ILE A 158 -2.45 14.87 -13.77
C ILE A 158 -1.60 15.52 -12.67
N PRO A 159 -1.60 16.86 -12.53
CA PRO A 159 -0.91 17.53 -11.43
C PRO A 159 -1.40 17.02 -10.06
N ALA A 160 -0.47 16.59 -9.22
CA ALA A 160 -0.77 16.08 -7.89
C ALA A 160 -0.28 17.04 -6.80
N TYR A 161 -1.08 17.20 -5.76
CA TYR A 161 -0.78 18.03 -4.60
C TYR A 161 -1.03 17.25 -3.33
N ARG A 162 -0.25 17.56 -2.30
CA ARG A 162 -0.39 17.01 -0.95
C ARG A 162 -0.71 18.12 0.03
N TYR A 163 -1.74 17.91 0.83
CA TYR A 163 -1.99 18.67 2.04
C TYR A 163 -1.69 17.80 3.25
N ASP A 164 -0.68 18.20 4.03
CA ASP A 164 -0.33 17.55 5.29
C ASP A 164 -1.12 18.21 6.43
N PRO A 165 -2.08 17.50 7.06
CA PRO A 165 -2.95 18.07 8.08
C PRO A 165 -2.23 18.40 9.40
N TYR A 166 -1.05 17.82 9.65
CA TYR A 166 -0.27 18.09 10.86
C TYR A 166 0.58 19.35 10.71
N SER A 167 1.34 19.43 9.61
CA SER A 167 2.22 20.57 9.35
C SER A 167 1.51 21.74 8.66
N LYS A 168 0.27 21.54 8.19
CA LYS A 168 -0.51 22.48 7.39
C LYS A 168 0.20 22.93 6.10
N VAL A 169 1.09 22.08 5.59
CA VAL A 169 1.83 22.35 4.36
C VAL A 169 1.05 21.82 3.16
N PHE A 170 0.89 22.69 2.15
CA PHE A 170 0.35 22.33 0.86
C PHE A 170 1.45 22.39 -0.20
N SER A 171 1.80 21.25 -0.78
CA SER A 171 2.88 21.12 -1.74
C SER A 171 2.40 20.50 -3.05
N ARG A 172 2.96 20.97 -4.17
CA ARG A 172 2.87 20.24 -5.44
C ARG A 172 3.89 19.11 -5.43
N GLU A 173 3.44 17.92 -5.79
CA GLU A 173 4.24 16.70 -5.73
C GLU A 173 4.54 16.21 -7.15
N TYR A 174 5.75 15.69 -7.33
CA TYR A 174 6.23 15.16 -8.61
C TYR A 174 6.71 13.73 -8.44
N TYR A 175 6.46 12.90 -9.46
CA TYR A 175 6.94 11.53 -9.49
C TYR A 175 7.76 11.33 -10.77
N ASP A 176 8.97 10.80 -10.63
CA ASP A 176 9.85 10.57 -11.76
C ASP A 176 9.45 9.28 -12.49
N HIS A 177 8.45 9.39 -13.34
CA HIS A 177 7.97 8.27 -14.15
C HIS A 177 9.03 7.76 -15.11
N GLN A 178 9.96 8.61 -15.57
CA GLN A 178 11.04 8.19 -16.48
C GLN A 178 12.04 7.33 -15.73
N ALA A 179 12.51 7.78 -14.56
CA ALA A 179 13.40 7.00 -13.71
C ALA A 179 12.76 5.67 -13.27
N MET A 180 11.48 5.68 -12.85
CA MET A 180 10.78 4.45 -12.46
C MET A 180 10.68 3.46 -13.63
N LYS A 181 10.29 3.91 -14.83
CA LYS A 181 10.21 3.06 -16.03
C LYS A 181 11.59 2.54 -16.45
N ALA A 182 12.62 3.39 -16.39
CA ALA A 182 13.99 3.01 -16.74
C ALA A 182 14.55 1.96 -15.77
N ALA A 183 14.36 2.16 -14.45
CA ALA A 183 14.76 1.20 -13.43
C ALA A 183 14.05 -0.15 -13.64
N ARG A 184 12.73 -0.13 -13.91
CA ARG A 184 11.94 -1.34 -14.19
C ARG A 184 12.37 -2.04 -15.48
N LEU A 185 12.71 -1.30 -16.53
CA LEU A 185 13.19 -1.88 -17.79
C LEU A 185 14.56 -2.53 -17.61
N GLN A 186 15.49 -1.85 -16.94
CA GLN A 186 16.82 -2.37 -16.64
C GLN A 186 16.73 -3.69 -15.87
N ALA A 187 15.89 -3.71 -14.85
CA ALA A 187 15.53 -4.87 -14.06
C ALA A 187 15.01 -6.06 -14.88
N ILE A 188 14.03 -5.79 -15.77
CA ILE A 188 13.49 -6.80 -16.69
C ILE A 188 14.59 -7.32 -17.60
N ASP A 189 15.38 -6.43 -18.20
CA ASP A 189 16.45 -6.82 -19.13
C ASP A 189 17.53 -7.67 -18.46
N GLN A 190 17.85 -7.39 -17.20
CA GLN A 190 18.76 -8.20 -16.40
C GLN A 190 18.16 -9.58 -16.08
N ALA A 191 16.87 -9.64 -15.75
CA ALA A 191 16.18 -10.89 -15.42
C ALA A 191 15.92 -11.79 -16.66
N ARG A 192 15.95 -11.25 -17.89
CA ARG A 192 15.68 -12.02 -19.12
C ARG A 192 16.60 -13.23 -19.29
N THR A 193 17.87 -13.11 -18.90
CA THR A 193 18.88 -14.17 -19.04
C THR A 193 18.87 -15.17 -17.87
N ALA A 194 18.14 -14.88 -16.79
CA ALA A 194 18.08 -15.72 -15.60
C ALA A 194 17.55 -17.13 -15.90
N GLN A 195 18.27 -18.13 -15.39
CA GLN A 195 17.90 -19.55 -15.49
C GLN A 195 17.32 -20.08 -14.19
N ARG A 196 17.81 -19.56 -13.06
CA ARG A 196 17.38 -19.90 -11.70
C ARG A 196 16.63 -18.73 -11.07
N TRP A 197 15.38 -18.95 -10.69
CA TRP A 197 14.50 -17.93 -10.16
C TRP A 197 14.21 -18.14 -8.67
N GLY A 198 14.13 -17.05 -7.91
CA GLY A 198 13.62 -17.05 -6.54
C GLY A 198 12.20 -16.53 -6.56
N LEU A 199 11.22 -17.39 -6.28
CA LEU A 199 9.82 -16.99 -6.20
C LEU A 199 9.46 -16.71 -4.74
N ILE A 200 9.24 -15.43 -4.43
CA ILE A 200 8.95 -14.99 -3.06
C ILE A 200 7.44 -14.88 -2.89
N LEU A 201 6.89 -15.60 -1.92
CA LEU A 201 5.51 -15.47 -1.47
C LEU A 201 5.47 -14.75 -0.13
N GLY A 202 4.78 -13.61 -0.09
CA GLY A 202 4.56 -12.85 1.14
C GLY A 202 3.64 -13.59 2.11
N THR A 203 4.13 -13.93 3.30
CA THR A 203 3.36 -14.66 4.33
C THR A 203 2.79 -13.78 5.43
N LEU A 204 3.05 -12.47 5.41
CA LEU A 204 2.48 -11.55 6.39
C LEU A 204 0.99 -11.35 6.12
N GLY A 205 0.17 -11.84 7.06
CA GLY A 205 -1.29 -11.85 6.96
C GLY A 205 -1.78 -12.47 5.65
N ARG A 206 -2.43 -11.66 4.82
CA ARG A 206 -3.11 -12.04 3.57
C ARG A 206 -2.48 -11.38 2.34
N GLN A 207 -1.20 -11.01 2.41
CA GLN A 207 -0.54 -10.30 1.31
C GLN A 207 -0.25 -11.19 0.09
N GLY A 208 0.12 -12.45 0.31
CA GLY A 208 0.48 -13.38 -0.75
C GLY A 208 -0.68 -14.21 -1.29
N SER A 209 -0.56 -14.63 -2.55
CA SER A 209 -1.49 -15.44 -3.31
C SER A 209 -0.80 -16.70 -3.83
N PRO A 210 -1.08 -17.87 -3.21
CA PRO A 210 -0.58 -19.16 -3.71
C PRO A 210 -0.95 -19.43 -5.16
N LYS A 211 -2.11 -18.98 -5.61
CA LYS A 211 -2.55 -19.13 -7.02
C LYS A 211 -1.66 -18.37 -8.00
N ILE A 212 -1.19 -17.17 -7.62
CA ILE A 212 -0.27 -16.41 -8.47
C ILE A 212 1.11 -17.09 -8.46
N LEU A 213 1.56 -17.57 -7.29
CA LEU A 213 2.80 -18.34 -7.19
C LEU A 213 2.76 -19.57 -8.12
N GLU A 214 1.74 -20.43 -8.01
CA GLU A 214 1.56 -21.61 -8.86
C GLU A 214 1.55 -21.27 -10.36
N HIS A 215 0.95 -20.14 -10.73
CA HIS A 215 0.95 -19.66 -12.11
C HIS A 215 2.34 -19.21 -12.59
N LEU A 216 3.13 -18.58 -11.72
CA LEU A 216 4.51 -18.20 -12.02
C LEU A 216 5.39 -19.45 -12.18
N GLU A 217 5.20 -20.45 -11.33
CA GLU A 217 5.89 -21.75 -11.39
C GLU A 217 5.62 -22.44 -12.73
N ALA A 218 4.34 -22.62 -13.09
CA ALA A 218 3.96 -23.24 -14.35
C ALA A 218 4.59 -22.53 -15.57
N LYS A 219 4.71 -21.20 -15.53
CA LYS A 219 5.35 -20.42 -16.60
C LYS A 219 6.86 -20.65 -16.68
N LEU A 220 7.55 -20.77 -15.54
CA LEU A 220 8.98 -21.04 -15.51
C LEU A 220 9.28 -22.48 -15.94
N GLU A 221 8.48 -23.44 -15.49
CA GLU A 221 8.58 -24.85 -15.89
C GLU A 221 8.38 -25.03 -17.40
N ALA A 222 7.36 -24.38 -17.98
CA ALA A 222 7.11 -24.41 -19.42
C ALA A 222 8.28 -23.84 -20.26
N GLN A 223 9.13 -23.01 -19.65
CA GLN A 223 10.34 -22.45 -20.26
C GLN A 223 11.61 -23.22 -19.91
N GLY A 224 11.51 -24.33 -19.16
CA GLY A 224 12.65 -25.11 -18.70
C GLY A 224 13.53 -24.39 -17.68
N LYS A 225 13.00 -23.37 -17.00
CA LYS A 225 13.72 -22.60 -15.98
C LYS A 225 13.49 -23.21 -14.61
N SER A 226 14.54 -23.26 -13.80
CA SER A 226 14.44 -23.75 -12.42
C SER A 226 14.10 -22.61 -11.46
N PHE A 227 13.46 -22.96 -10.33
CA PHE A 227 13.10 -21.98 -9.32
C PHE A 227 13.15 -22.56 -7.90
N THR A 228 13.32 -21.67 -6.94
CA THR A 228 13.26 -21.93 -5.50
C THR A 228 12.14 -21.09 -4.90
N ARG A 229 11.22 -21.74 -4.18
CA ARG A 229 10.16 -21.07 -3.42
C ARG A 229 10.73 -20.48 -2.14
N VAL A 230 10.38 -19.25 -1.84
CA VAL A 230 10.80 -18.55 -0.63
C VAL A 230 9.60 -17.93 0.04
N LEU A 231 9.36 -18.30 1.30
CA LEU A 231 8.25 -17.77 2.09
C LEU A 231 8.81 -16.73 3.07
N LEU A 232 8.38 -15.47 2.95
CA LEU A 232 8.86 -14.38 3.81
C LEU A 232 7.68 -13.58 4.35
N SER A 233 7.66 -13.36 5.67
CA SER A 233 6.71 -12.42 6.29
C SER A 233 7.07 -10.99 5.87
N GLU A 234 8.33 -10.62 6.08
CA GLU A 234 8.89 -9.34 5.67
C GLU A 234 10.02 -9.54 4.67
N ILE A 235 9.94 -8.79 3.56
CA ILE A 235 10.88 -8.85 2.45
C ILE A 235 11.88 -7.71 2.60
N PHE A 236 13.15 -8.06 2.84
CA PHE A 236 14.24 -7.11 2.95
C PHE A 236 15.36 -7.46 1.97
N PRO A 237 16.03 -6.48 1.35
CA PRO A 237 17.18 -6.72 0.46
C PRO A 237 18.22 -7.66 1.06
N SER A 238 18.54 -7.48 2.35
CA SER A 238 19.52 -8.31 3.06
C SER A 238 19.13 -9.79 3.14
N LYS A 239 17.83 -10.12 3.21
CA LYS A 239 17.35 -11.52 3.16
C LYS A 239 17.51 -12.10 1.75
N LEU A 240 17.23 -11.30 0.72
CA LEU A 240 17.35 -11.72 -0.68
C LEU A 240 18.81 -11.92 -1.09
N GLU A 241 19.73 -11.13 -0.55
CA GLU A 241 21.18 -11.26 -0.81
C GLU A 241 21.79 -12.61 -0.37
N LEU A 242 21.13 -13.30 0.57
CA LEU A 242 21.54 -14.63 1.07
C LEU A 242 21.27 -15.74 0.04
N MET A 243 20.40 -15.51 -0.93
CA MET A 243 20.07 -16.48 -1.98
C MET A 243 21.09 -16.44 -3.12
N ALA A 244 22.31 -16.90 -2.83
CA ALA A 244 23.45 -16.78 -3.74
C ALA A 244 23.33 -17.64 -5.03
N ASP A 245 22.41 -18.60 -5.05
CA ASP A 245 22.15 -19.58 -6.10
C ASP A 245 21.04 -19.15 -7.08
N VAL A 246 20.39 -18.02 -6.85
CA VAL A 246 19.33 -17.46 -7.69
C VAL A 246 19.87 -16.33 -8.57
N ASP A 247 19.46 -16.32 -9.84
CA ASP A 247 19.88 -15.31 -10.83
C ASP A 247 18.94 -14.09 -10.83
N ALA A 248 17.65 -14.29 -10.58
CA ALA A 248 16.62 -13.24 -10.48
C ALA A 248 15.53 -13.61 -9.48
N THR A 249 14.90 -12.60 -8.86
CA THR A 249 13.77 -12.80 -7.92
C THR A 249 12.51 -12.17 -8.47
N GLU A 250 11.38 -12.83 -8.26
CA GLU A 250 10.04 -12.29 -8.49
C GLU A 250 9.27 -12.40 -7.18
N ALA A 251 8.69 -11.28 -6.72
CA ALA A 251 7.96 -11.23 -5.46
C ALA A 251 6.46 -11.06 -5.69
N GLU A 252 5.71 -11.97 -5.08
CA GLU A 252 4.27 -11.90 -4.95
C GLU A 252 3.95 -11.49 -3.49
N SER A 253 3.65 -10.21 -3.32
CA SER A 253 3.31 -9.57 -2.03
C SER A 253 2.64 -8.20 -2.28
N ARG A 254 2.12 -7.55 -1.23
CA ARG A 254 1.55 -6.19 -1.35
C ARG A 254 2.62 -5.11 -1.32
N PHE A 255 2.22 -3.94 -1.81
CA PHE A 255 3.02 -3.00 -2.60
C PHE A 255 4.01 -2.04 -1.89
N PRO A 256 4.40 -2.14 -0.60
CA PRO A 256 5.61 -1.43 -0.17
C PRO A 256 6.89 -2.13 -0.65
N ALA A 257 6.88 -3.47 -0.73
CA ALA A 257 8.09 -4.24 -0.97
C ALA A 257 8.72 -3.96 -2.35
N ALA A 258 7.93 -3.92 -3.43
CA ALA A 258 8.46 -3.89 -4.79
C ALA A 258 9.07 -2.54 -5.23
N ILE A 259 8.54 -1.40 -4.75
CA ILE A 259 8.97 -0.06 -5.19
C ILE A 259 10.07 0.51 -4.28
N GLU A 260 9.97 0.38 -2.96
CA GLU A 260 10.98 0.96 -2.06
C GLU A 260 12.30 0.19 -2.09
N THR A 261 12.27 -1.11 -2.42
CA THR A 261 13.48 -1.96 -2.35
C THR A 261 14.04 -2.34 -3.72
N GLY A 262 13.36 -1.98 -4.82
CA GLY A 262 13.80 -2.33 -6.17
C GLY A 262 13.99 -3.84 -6.33
N ILE A 263 12.95 -4.65 -6.05
CA ILE A 263 12.97 -6.15 -6.09
C ILE A 263 13.00 -6.71 -7.51
N THR A 264 13.90 -6.14 -8.27
CA THR A 264 14.48 -6.64 -9.49
C THR A 264 15.90 -6.08 -9.50
N SER A 265 16.65 -6.32 -8.42
CA SER A 265 18.03 -5.89 -8.26
C SER A 265 18.94 -7.10 -8.50
N PRO A 266 19.64 -7.20 -9.63
CA PRO A 266 20.75 -8.13 -9.72
C PRO A 266 21.93 -7.60 -8.91
N ARG A 267 22.68 -8.52 -8.33
CA ARG A 267 23.97 -8.23 -7.67
C ARG A 267 24.83 -7.29 -8.51
N ARG A 268 25.26 -6.18 -7.92
CA ARG A 268 26.53 -5.55 -8.32
C ARG A 268 27.64 -6.56 -8.05
N ILE A 269 28.21 -7.13 -9.12
CA ILE A 269 29.47 -7.86 -9.03
C ILE A 269 30.52 -6.84 -8.56
N ARG A 270 30.90 -6.89 -7.27
CA ARG A 270 32.09 -6.18 -6.79
C ARG A 270 33.30 -6.81 -7.46
N GLY A 271 33.77 -6.20 -8.54
CA GLY A 271 35.12 -6.44 -9.05
C GLY A 271 36.13 -6.13 -7.94
N LYS A 272 36.97 -7.11 -7.61
CA LYS A 272 38.15 -6.93 -6.77
C LYS A 272 38.96 -5.77 -7.36
N ARG A 273 39.13 -4.69 -6.60
CA ARG A 273 40.26 -3.79 -6.84
C ARG A 273 41.47 -4.48 -6.23
N ASN A 274 42.41 -4.87 -7.09
CA ASN A 274 43.82 -4.91 -6.71
C ASN A 274 44.31 -3.46 -6.58
#